data_AF-A0A9D4CI25-F1
#
_entry.id   AF-A0A9D4CI25-F1
#
_cell.length_a   1.000
_cell.length_b   1.000
_cell.length_c   1.000
_cell.angle_alpha   90.00
_cell.angle_beta   90.00
_cell.angle_gamma   90.00
#
_symmetry.space_group_name_H-M   'P 1'
#
loop_
_entity.id
_entity.type
_entity.pdbx_description
1 polymer ?
#
loop_
_entity_poly.entity_id
_entity_poly.type
_entity_poly.pdbx_seq_one_letter_code
_entity_poly.pdbx_strand_id
1 'polypeptide(L)'
;MEPQVFINIKDIQKCNNNIVKRLKSLNDCTKSTCQQCPLDIARIAKDVADLETRMETLTAHTDDTNESDIARRFDDIKSQLDDIQRLLHFPDANHESKNVTRIIRQHKKYYIPGREDTWRAVADKSQERALPNTVRSRFITMVLCLDISESMSSNNGWGQTLEFVNDFLTELKELKTNDERLLDEYIAVTTFGHETKLQTALTNNYDEIRETIQGLILGGPSPLYGGLLISMATAHIAKRRYVPNINGLNLSPRIIVITDGCPTDTMLHAGPDIQDESKVEQTESHLAEAVEEIDKRDFELFFIGVGKCRKTFIQNMSTLCQSKIYSYKDGRRLARFGFFESQLATHGLALTFSLTNRLSVWDEDDIKFIRADTKRRCERQYGPLCQESNDASLLSLGTRVRRGLAWNDGNFDLNGPGTVTGHFDGKLLVTWDLNDHTSSYRYTRECCEVQAVDEPRVLNPAERMETGCKVKPGGDCVSREIGNSNRGVVLRVETPHATIRWDNGHIGKYCYGVDTKIEIELEQMSTPEGV
;
A
#
# COMPACT_ATOMS: atom_id res chain seq x y z
N MET A 1 -3.57 71.25 8.65
CA MET A 1 -4.54 70.14 8.70
C MET A 1 -4.42 69.41 7.38
N GLU A 2 -3.66 68.32 7.34
CA GLU A 2 -3.58 67.46 6.16
C GLU A 2 -4.86 66.61 6.06
N PRO A 3 -5.35 66.32 4.85
CA PRO A 3 -6.55 65.52 4.68
C PRO A 3 -6.23 64.05 5.00
N GLN A 4 -6.78 63.54 6.11
CA GLN A 4 -6.73 62.10 6.40
C GLN A 4 -7.51 61.35 5.33
N VAL A 5 -6.81 60.53 4.55
CA VAL A 5 -7.39 59.62 3.57
C VAL A 5 -7.99 58.44 4.33
N PHE A 6 -9.29 58.48 4.60
CA PHE A 6 -10.02 57.33 5.13
C PHE A 6 -10.15 56.27 4.04
N ILE A 7 -9.32 55.22 4.11
CA ILE A 7 -9.45 54.05 3.24
C ILE A 7 -10.65 53.23 3.73
N ASN A 8 -11.68 53.14 2.89
CA ASN A 8 -12.93 52.44 3.23
C ASN A 8 -12.73 50.92 3.09
N ILE A 9 -13.04 50.15 4.13
CA ILE A 9 -13.01 48.68 4.14
C ILE A 9 -13.77 48.08 2.94
N LYS A 10 -14.83 48.74 2.46
CA LYS A 10 -15.58 48.32 1.28
C LYS A 10 -14.74 48.34 -0.01
N ASP A 11 -13.76 49.22 -0.12
CA ASP A 11 -12.88 49.32 -1.29
C ASP A 11 -11.84 48.21 -1.31
N ILE A 12 -11.33 47.80 -0.14
CA ILE A 12 -10.45 46.63 0.03
C ILE A 12 -11.22 45.35 -0.36
N GLN A 13 -12.46 45.20 0.13
CA GLN A 13 -13.32 44.06 -0.21
C GLN A 13 -13.64 44.01 -1.71
N LYS A 14 -13.89 45.17 -2.34
CA LYS A 14 -14.14 45.27 -3.78
C LYS A 14 -12.91 44.85 -4.59
N CYS A 15 -11.71 45.26 -4.16
CA CYS A 15 -10.45 44.89 -4.80
C CYS A 15 -10.22 43.37 -4.71
N ASN A 16 -10.41 42.77 -3.53
CA ASN A 16 -10.28 41.33 -3.33
C ASN A 16 -11.25 40.51 -4.20
N ASN A 17 -12.53 40.90 -4.23
CA ASN A 17 -13.53 40.20 -5.05
C ASN A 17 -13.20 40.23 -6.56
N ASN A 18 -12.56 41.30 -7.03
CA ASN A 18 -12.11 41.39 -8.43
C ASN A 18 -10.94 40.44 -8.71
N ILE A 19 -9.98 40.31 -7.79
CA ILE A 19 -8.86 39.36 -7.90
C ILE A 19 -9.38 37.93 -7.98
N VAL A 20 -10.25 37.53 -7.04
CA VAL A 20 -10.85 36.19 -6.99
C VAL A 20 -11.63 35.88 -8.27
N LYS A 21 -12.39 36.85 -8.80
CA LYS A 21 -13.15 36.68 -10.05
C LYS A 21 -12.22 36.46 -11.26
N ARG A 22 -11.10 37.20 -11.35
CA ARG A 22 -10.11 37.03 -12.42
C ARG A 22 -9.37 35.70 -12.33
N LEU A 23 -9.02 35.26 -11.12
CA LEU A 23 -8.38 33.95 -10.89
C LEU A 23 -9.26 32.78 -11.35
N LYS A 24 -10.56 32.83 -11.05
CA LYS A 24 -11.52 31.82 -11.54
C LYS A 24 -11.56 31.79 -13.07
N SER A 25 -11.63 32.95 -13.71
CA SER A 25 -11.59 33.06 -15.18
C SER A 25 -10.30 32.51 -15.79
N LEU A 26 -9.17 32.61 -15.08
CA LEU A 26 -7.87 32.09 -15.52
C LEU A 26 -7.80 30.56 -15.40
N ASN A 27 -8.32 30.02 -14.30
CA ASN A 27 -8.38 28.57 -14.04
C ASN A 27 -9.33 27.84 -15.02
N ASP A 28 -10.35 28.53 -15.53
CA ASP A 28 -11.27 27.99 -16.53
C ASP A 28 -10.69 28.06 -17.97
N CYS A 29 -9.56 28.73 -18.18
CA CYS A 29 -8.91 28.84 -19.48
C CYS A 29 -8.03 27.62 -19.78
N THR A 30 -8.55 26.65 -20.54
CA THR A 30 -7.88 25.37 -20.86
C THR A 30 -6.99 25.39 -22.11
N LYS A 31 -6.83 26.55 -22.77
CA LYS A 31 -6.11 26.67 -24.04
C LYS A 31 -4.68 27.17 -23.84
N SER A 32 -3.70 26.37 -24.25
CA SER A 32 -2.26 26.64 -24.11
C SER A 32 -1.74 27.83 -24.95
N THR A 33 -2.58 28.47 -25.76
CA THR A 33 -2.22 29.61 -26.63
C THR A 33 -3.02 30.88 -26.33
N CYS A 34 -3.65 30.97 -25.15
CA CYS A 34 -4.46 32.12 -24.77
C CYS A 34 -3.58 33.36 -24.49
N GLN A 35 -3.61 34.34 -25.41
CA GLN A 35 -2.90 35.62 -25.26
C GLN A 35 -3.44 36.49 -24.10
N GLN A 36 -4.63 36.17 -23.58
CA GLN A 36 -5.26 36.91 -22.49
C GLN A 36 -4.75 36.51 -21.10
N CYS A 37 -4.30 35.26 -20.93
CA CYS A 37 -3.82 34.77 -19.63
C CYS A 37 -2.60 35.54 -19.09
N PRO A 38 -1.55 35.84 -19.89
CA PRO A 38 -0.42 36.65 -19.41
C PRO A 38 -0.83 38.08 -19.00
N LEU A 39 -1.78 38.69 -19.71
CA LEU A 39 -2.29 40.04 -19.40
C LEU A 39 -3.13 40.05 -18.12
N ASP A 40 -3.93 39.00 -17.89
CA ASP A 40 -4.72 38.86 -16.68
C ASP A 40 -3.83 38.52 -15.48
N ILE A 41 -2.76 37.74 -15.65
CA ILE A 41 -1.73 37.53 -14.62
C ILE A 41 -1.06 38.86 -14.24
N ALA A 42 -0.62 39.67 -15.21
CA ALA A 42 0.00 40.96 -14.94
C ALA A 42 -0.96 41.94 -14.25
N ARG A 43 -2.26 41.91 -14.59
CA ARG A 43 -3.28 42.71 -13.91
C ARG A 43 -3.57 42.22 -12.49
N ILE A 44 -3.61 40.91 -12.27
CA ILE A 44 -3.75 40.33 -10.93
C ILE A 44 -2.55 40.74 -10.05
N ALA A 45 -1.32 40.64 -10.57
CA ALA A 45 -0.13 41.07 -9.84
C ALA A 45 -0.18 42.56 -9.46
N LYS A 46 -0.67 43.41 -10.36
CA LYS A 46 -0.87 44.85 -10.06
C LYS A 46 -1.96 45.07 -9.00
N ASP A 47 -3.11 44.42 -9.15
CA ASP A 47 -4.24 44.55 -8.21
C ASP A 47 -3.85 44.05 -6.80
N VAL A 48 -2.97 43.06 -6.72
CA VAL A 48 -2.37 42.53 -5.48
C VAL A 48 -1.44 43.56 -4.84
N ALA A 49 -0.50 44.14 -5.57
CA ALA A 49 0.42 45.14 -5.03
C ALA A 49 -0.31 46.40 -4.54
N ASP A 50 -1.39 46.80 -5.24
CA ASP A 50 -2.27 47.89 -4.82
C ASP A 50 -3.04 47.54 -3.53
N LEU A 51 -3.42 46.27 -3.35
CA LEU A 51 -4.07 45.79 -2.14
C LEU A 51 -3.10 45.78 -0.95
N GLU A 52 -1.89 45.29 -1.12
CA GLU A 52 -0.82 45.28 -0.10
C GLU A 52 -0.56 46.70 0.42
N THR A 53 -0.35 47.66 -0.49
CA THR A 53 -0.08 49.07 -0.15
C THR A 53 -1.22 49.70 0.65
N ARG A 54 -2.48 49.43 0.26
CA ARG A 54 -3.67 49.95 0.95
C ARG A 54 -3.85 49.33 2.33
N MET A 55 -3.43 48.09 2.50
CA MET A 55 -3.52 47.37 3.77
C MET A 55 -2.45 47.83 4.75
N GLU A 56 -1.20 48.02 4.32
CA GLU A 56 -0.14 48.60 5.16
C GLU A 56 -0.52 49.99 5.70
N THR A 57 -1.19 50.78 4.86
CA THR A 57 -1.70 52.11 5.26
C THR A 57 -2.82 51.99 6.31
N LEU A 58 -3.64 50.94 6.25
CA LEU A 58 -4.75 50.71 7.18
C LEU A 58 -4.24 50.24 8.56
N THR A 59 -3.26 49.33 8.59
CA THR A 59 -2.66 48.80 9.83
C THR A 59 -1.95 49.88 10.64
N ALA A 60 -1.43 50.93 9.98
CA ALA A 60 -0.82 52.07 10.64
C ALA A 60 -1.81 53.02 11.35
N HIS A 61 -3.13 52.86 11.16
CA HIS A 61 -4.15 53.84 11.59
C HIS A 61 -5.26 53.28 12.51
N THR A 62 -5.17 52.04 12.98
CA THR A 62 -6.25 51.43 13.79
C THR A 62 -5.76 50.85 15.12
N ASP A 63 -6.05 51.56 16.22
CA ASP A 63 -6.00 51.08 17.61
C ASP A 63 -7.44 50.76 18.07
N ASP A 64 -7.93 49.53 17.88
CA ASP A 64 -8.86 48.81 18.80
C ASP A 64 -9.64 47.63 18.15
N THR A 65 -9.73 46.55 18.94
CA THR A 65 -10.73 45.44 19.05
C THR A 65 -11.27 44.67 17.83
N ASN A 66 -11.10 45.11 16.59
CA ASN A 66 -11.44 44.33 15.39
C ASN A 66 -10.23 43.59 14.76
N GLU A 67 -9.11 43.58 15.48
CA GLU A 67 -7.80 43.15 15.02
C GLU A 67 -7.76 41.65 14.66
N SER A 68 -8.48 40.78 15.39
CA SER A 68 -8.37 39.33 15.22
C SER A 68 -9.05 38.80 13.94
N ASP A 69 -10.21 39.34 13.57
CA ASP A 69 -10.93 38.89 12.38
C ASP A 69 -10.34 39.47 11.10
N ILE A 70 -9.75 40.67 11.18
CA ILE A 70 -9.04 41.30 10.07
C ILE A 70 -7.66 40.64 9.89
N ALA A 71 -6.91 40.39 10.96
CA ALA A 71 -5.64 39.66 10.90
C ALA A 71 -5.82 38.23 10.39
N ARG A 72 -6.85 37.52 10.84
CA ARG A 72 -7.17 36.17 10.36
C ARG A 72 -7.49 36.14 8.87
N ARG A 73 -8.32 37.07 8.39
CA ARG A 73 -8.62 37.18 6.96
C ARG A 73 -7.41 37.62 6.14
N PHE A 74 -6.48 38.36 6.75
CA PHE A 74 -5.23 38.77 6.14
C PHE A 74 -4.27 37.60 5.96
N ASP A 75 -4.11 36.75 6.98
CA ASP A 75 -3.28 35.55 6.90
C ASP A 75 -3.79 34.55 5.83
N ASP A 76 -5.12 34.39 5.73
CA ASP A 76 -5.74 33.57 4.67
C ASP A 76 -5.43 34.10 3.26
N ILE A 77 -5.48 35.42 3.06
CA ILE A 77 -5.20 36.06 1.77
C ILE A 77 -3.71 35.97 1.44
N LYS A 78 -2.83 36.17 2.43
CA LYS A 78 -1.37 36.08 2.27
C LYS A 78 -0.93 34.66 1.90
N SER A 79 -1.53 33.65 2.54
CA SER A 79 -1.33 32.24 2.21
C SER A 79 -1.71 31.91 0.76
N GLN A 80 -2.88 32.40 0.30
CA GLN A 80 -3.32 32.22 -1.09
C GLN A 80 -2.40 32.94 -2.09
N LEU A 81 -1.82 34.08 -1.69
CA LEU A 81 -0.90 34.86 -2.50
C LEU A 81 0.48 34.20 -2.63
N ASP A 82 1.02 33.64 -1.56
CA ASP A 82 2.28 32.88 -1.58
C ASP A 82 2.17 31.65 -2.48
N ASP A 83 1.02 30.97 -2.48
CA ASP A 83 0.75 29.84 -3.39
C ASP A 83 0.70 30.28 -4.86
N ILE A 84 0.11 31.45 -5.15
CA ILE A 84 0.07 32.01 -6.51
C ILE A 84 1.47 32.45 -6.96
N GLN A 85 2.25 33.08 -6.08
CA GLN A 85 3.62 33.49 -6.39
C GLN A 85 4.53 32.28 -6.64
N ARG A 86 4.36 31.18 -5.88
CA ARG A 86 5.06 29.91 -6.13
C ARG A 86 4.71 29.30 -7.49
N LEU A 87 3.46 29.42 -7.92
CA LEU A 87 3.01 28.97 -9.24
C LEU A 87 3.57 29.83 -10.39
N LEU A 88 3.87 31.11 -10.14
CA LEU A 88 4.40 32.05 -11.13
C LEU A 88 5.93 32.01 -11.27
N HIS A 89 6.67 31.38 -10.34
CA HIS A 89 8.14 31.34 -10.33
C HIS A 89 8.77 30.15 -11.06
N PHE A 90 8.04 29.41 -11.91
CA PHE A 90 8.62 28.38 -12.77
C PHE A 90 8.99 28.95 -14.16
N PRO A 91 10.28 29.10 -14.50
CA PRO A 91 10.69 29.90 -15.66
C PRO A 91 10.71 29.16 -17.01
N ASP A 92 10.37 27.87 -17.10
CA ASP A 92 10.44 27.14 -18.37
C ASP A 92 9.11 26.57 -18.85
N ALA A 93 8.39 27.40 -19.60
CA ALA A 93 7.25 27.01 -20.40
C ALA A 93 7.74 26.35 -21.69
N ASN A 94 7.54 25.03 -21.85
CA ASN A 94 6.98 24.47 -23.09
C ASN A 94 6.77 22.95 -23.13
N HIS A 95 7.23 22.14 -22.15
CA HIS A 95 7.08 20.68 -22.26
C HIS A 95 6.36 19.95 -21.11
N GLU A 96 5.96 20.64 -20.04
CA GLU A 96 5.39 19.96 -18.85
C GLU A 96 3.97 20.37 -18.43
N SER A 97 3.27 21.21 -19.21
CA SER A 97 1.87 21.59 -18.89
C SER A 97 0.92 20.38 -18.80
N LYS A 98 1.16 19.31 -19.57
CA LYS A 98 0.38 18.06 -19.49
C LYS A 98 0.70 17.20 -18.27
N ASN A 99 1.94 17.24 -17.76
CA ASN A 99 2.34 16.49 -16.57
C ASN A 99 1.91 17.21 -15.30
N VAL A 100 2.02 18.53 -15.25
CA VAL A 100 1.56 19.34 -14.11
C VAL A 100 0.03 19.28 -13.99
N THR A 101 -0.72 19.33 -15.10
CA THR A 101 -2.19 19.17 -15.07
C THR A 101 -2.63 17.75 -14.67
N ARG A 102 -1.82 16.73 -14.98
CA ARG A 102 -2.07 15.34 -14.58
C ARG A 102 -1.77 15.11 -13.10
N ILE A 103 -0.69 15.68 -12.58
CA ILE A 103 -0.33 15.67 -11.15
C ILE A 103 -1.37 16.47 -10.35
N ILE A 104 -1.79 17.64 -10.84
CA ILE A 104 -2.84 18.46 -10.22
C ILE A 104 -4.21 17.78 -10.28
N ARG A 105 -4.57 17.06 -11.37
CA ARG A 105 -5.82 16.28 -11.42
C ARG A 105 -5.78 15.05 -10.52
N GLN A 106 -4.62 14.41 -10.36
CA GLN A 106 -4.43 13.32 -9.41
C GLN A 106 -4.44 13.79 -7.96
N HIS A 107 -4.02 15.03 -7.65
CA HIS A 107 -4.14 15.60 -6.30
C HIS A 107 -5.50 16.27 -6.02
N LYS A 108 -6.16 16.87 -7.01
CA LYS A 108 -7.50 17.48 -6.85
C LYS A 108 -8.63 16.46 -6.63
N LYS A 109 -8.46 15.19 -7.02
CA LYS A 109 -9.47 14.15 -6.75
C LYS A 109 -9.53 13.74 -5.27
N TYR A 110 -8.55 14.16 -4.46
CA TYR A 110 -8.43 13.85 -3.03
C TYR A 110 -8.42 15.10 -2.14
N TYR A 111 -8.79 16.26 -2.68
CA TYR A 111 -8.80 17.53 -1.94
C TYR A 111 -10.24 17.99 -1.70
N ILE A 112 -10.73 17.80 -0.47
CA ILE A 112 -11.90 18.48 0.07
C ILE A 112 -11.37 19.62 0.95
N PRO A 113 -11.59 20.90 0.64
CA PRO A 113 -11.00 21.99 1.40
C PRO A 113 -11.71 22.19 2.74
N GLY A 114 -10.89 22.23 3.80
CA GLY A 114 -11.25 22.71 5.13
C GLY A 114 -11.47 21.59 6.15
N ARG A 115 -10.51 21.43 7.07
CA ARG A 115 -10.57 20.68 8.36
C ARG A 115 -9.80 19.35 8.48
N GLU A 116 -8.81 19.06 7.64
CA GLU A 116 -7.90 17.88 7.79
C GLU A 116 -6.40 18.25 7.79
N ASP A 117 -6.07 19.55 7.88
CA ASP A 117 -4.77 20.08 7.43
C ASP A 117 -3.61 19.85 8.42
N THR A 118 -3.85 19.56 9.71
CA THR A 118 -2.77 19.44 10.70
C THR A 118 -2.02 18.11 10.60
N TRP A 119 -2.71 16.97 10.70
CA TRP A 119 -2.04 15.66 10.65
C TRP A 119 -1.45 15.35 9.28
N ARG A 120 -2.09 15.79 8.19
CA ARG A 120 -1.53 15.65 6.84
C ARG A 120 -0.27 16.49 6.67
N ALA A 121 -0.25 17.74 7.14
CA ALA A 121 0.97 18.56 7.12
C ALA A 121 2.09 17.97 8.00
N VAL A 122 1.76 17.39 9.16
CA VAL A 122 2.73 16.68 10.01
C VAL A 122 3.26 15.43 9.30
N ALA A 123 2.39 14.69 8.61
CA ALA A 123 2.76 13.53 7.83
C ALA A 123 3.69 13.91 6.66
N ASP A 124 3.41 14.98 5.94
CA ASP A 124 4.25 15.49 4.85
C ASP A 124 5.64 15.92 5.34
N LYS A 125 5.73 16.67 6.45
CA LYS A 125 7.02 17.00 7.09
C LYS A 125 7.79 15.76 7.54
N SER A 126 7.08 14.71 7.95
CA SER A 126 7.71 13.45 8.35
C SER A 126 8.28 12.68 7.14
N GLN A 127 7.69 12.80 5.95
CA GLN A 127 8.23 12.18 4.73
C GLN A 127 9.64 12.65 4.41
N GLU A 128 9.91 13.95 4.55
CA GLU A 128 11.22 14.54 4.25
C GLU A 128 12.32 14.02 5.19
N ARG A 129 11.96 13.67 6.43
CA ARG A 129 12.88 13.21 7.48
C ARG A 129 13.01 11.69 7.58
N ALA A 130 12.09 10.94 6.98
CA ALA A 130 12.01 9.49 7.12
C ALA A 130 13.13 8.71 6.43
N LEU A 131 13.88 9.33 5.51
CA LEU A 131 14.82 8.62 4.65
C LEU A 131 16.23 8.56 5.25
N PRO A 132 16.96 7.44 5.07
CA PRO A 132 18.34 7.35 5.50
C PRO A 132 19.24 8.26 4.64
N ASN A 133 20.25 8.87 5.26
CA ASN A 133 21.22 9.73 4.56
C ASN A 133 22.08 8.96 3.53
N THR A 134 22.23 7.65 3.70
CA THR A 134 22.95 6.76 2.77
C THR A 134 22.31 5.39 2.77
N VAL A 135 21.78 4.96 1.63
CA VAL A 135 21.31 3.59 1.40
C VAL A 135 22.22 2.92 0.38
N ARG A 136 22.80 1.77 0.74
CA ARG A 136 23.71 1.01 -0.12
C ARG A 136 23.09 -0.25 -0.75
N SER A 137 21.91 -0.68 -0.30
CA SER A 137 21.29 -1.98 -0.65
C SER A 137 19.77 -1.90 -0.81
N ARG A 138 19.17 -2.93 -1.41
CA ARG A 138 17.71 -3.19 -1.38
C ARG A 138 17.32 -3.61 0.04
N PHE A 139 16.20 -3.12 0.56
CA PHE A 139 15.79 -3.39 1.95
C PHE A 139 14.28 -3.51 2.11
N ILE A 140 13.86 -4.26 3.14
CA ILE A 140 12.46 -4.35 3.56
C ILE A 140 12.14 -3.17 4.47
N THR A 141 11.04 -2.47 4.17
CA THR A 141 10.61 -1.31 4.95
C THR A 141 9.56 -1.71 5.98
N MET A 142 9.77 -1.33 7.24
CA MET A 142 8.80 -1.50 8.32
C MET A 142 8.63 -0.19 9.09
N VAL A 143 7.40 0.08 9.53
CA VAL A 143 7.05 1.24 10.36
C VAL A 143 6.37 0.72 11.61
N LEU A 144 7.01 0.92 12.76
CA LEU A 144 6.40 0.67 14.08
C LEU A 144 5.59 1.89 14.47
N CYS A 145 4.27 1.74 14.56
CA CYS A 145 3.33 2.76 14.99
C CYS A 145 2.91 2.49 16.44
N LEU A 146 3.50 3.25 17.37
CA LEU A 146 3.40 2.99 18.81
C LEU A 146 2.38 3.91 19.47
N ASP A 147 1.45 3.32 20.19
CA ASP A 147 0.58 4.02 21.13
C ASP A 147 1.38 4.39 22.39
N ILE A 148 1.47 5.69 22.66
CA ILE A 148 2.09 6.27 23.87
C ILE A 148 1.08 7.12 24.65
N SER A 149 -0.22 6.83 24.51
CA SER A 149 -1.29 7.50 25.25
C SER A 149 -1.25 7.18 26.75
N GLU A 150 -2.07 7.88 27.53
CA GLU A 150 -2.16 7.68 28.98
C GLU A 150 -2.65 6.26 29.34
N SER A 151 -3.60 5.72 28.59
CA SER A 151 -4.14 4.37 28.78
C SER A 151 -3.06 3.27 28.72
N MET A 152 -1.98 3.48 27.97
CA MET A 152 -0.87 2.53 27.85
C MET A 152 -0.07 2.35 29.14
N SER A 153 -0.09 3.35 30.04
CA SER A 153 0.49 3.23 31.38
C SER A 153 -0.33 2.31 32.28
N SER A 154 -1.63 2.24 32.03
CA SER A 154 -2.54 1.38 32.77
C SER A 154 -2.45 -0.07 32.28
N ASN A 155 -2.71 -1.03 33.16
CA ASN A 155 -2.85 -2.45 32.79
C ASN A 155 -1.64 -3.08 32.05
N ASN A 156 -0.44 -2.54 32.27
CA ASN A 156 0.81 -3.04 31.69
C ASN A 156 0.87 -3.00 30.15
N GLY A 157 0.13 -2.09 29.48
CA GLY A 157 0.15 -1.98 28.01
C GLY A 157 1.54 -1.64 27.46
N TRP A 158 2.22 -0.68 28.10
CA TRP A 158 3.58 -0.32 27.71
C TRP A 158 4.61 -1.42 27.97
N GLY A 159 4.51 -2.13 29.11
CA GLY A 159 5.39 -3.26 29.40
C GLY A 159 5.28 -4.37 28.34
N GLN A 160 4.05 -4.66 27.89
CA GLN A 160 3.82 -5.59 26.78
C GLN A 160 4.34 -5.06 25.43
N THR A 161 4.26 -3.75 25.19
CA THR A 161 4.84 -3.10 24.00
C THR A 161 6.35 -3.28 23.97
N LEU A 162 7.02 -3.04 25.10
CA LEU A 162 8.47 -3.25 25.24
C LEU A 162 8.85 -4.72 25.07
N GLU A 163 8.07 -5.64 25.64
CA GLU A 163 8.29 -7.09 25.47
C GLU A 163 8.22 -7.47 23.98
N PHE A 164 7.15 -7.08 23.28
CA PHE A 164 6.98 -7.34 21.85
C PHE A 164 8.14 -6.78 21.02
N VAL A 165 8.46 -5.50 21.20
CA VAL A 165 9.51 -4.82 20.43
C VAL A 165 10.87 -5.48 20.67
N ASN A 166 11.20 -5.82 21.91
CA ASN A 166 12.46 -6.48 22.23
C ASN A 166 12.56 -7.86 21.58
N ASP A 167 11.51 -8.67 21.66
CA ASP A 167 11.47 -9.97 21.01
C ASP A 167 11.57 -9.86 19.49
N PHE A 168 10.81 -8.94 18.90
CA PHE A 168 10.80 -8.68 17.46
C PHE A 168 12.18 -8.25 16.95
N LEU A 169 12.80 -7.23 17.56
CA LEU A 169 14.11 -6.72 17.14
C LEU A 169 15.25 -7.72 17.42
N THR A 170 15.13 -8.53 18.47
CA THR A 170 16.11 -9.58 18.78
C THR A 170 16.08 -10.66 17.70
N GLU A 171 14.89 -11.11 17.32
CA GLU A 171 14.74 -12.10 16.26
C GLU A 171 15.23 -11.58 14.90
N LEU A 172 14.93 -10.33 14.53
CA LEU A 172 15.48 -9.73 13.29
C LEU A 172 17.01 -9.71 13.28
N LYS A 173 17.63 -9.34 14.41
CA LYS A 173 19.10 -9.35 14.56
C LYS A 173 19.67 -10.77 14.44
N GLU A 174 19.03 -11.75 15.09
CA GLU A 174 19.43 -13.17 15.03
C GLU A 174 19.32 -13.71 13.59
N LEU A 175 18.21 -13.47 12.90
CA LEU A 175 17.97 -13.92 11.53
C LEU A 175 19.03 -13.34 10.57
N LYS A 176 19.29 -12.03 10.64
CA LYS A 176 20.29 -11.37 9.81
C LYS A 176 21.71 -11.86 10.07
N THR A 177 22.05 -12.14 11.34
CA THR A 177 23.36 -12.69 11.72
C THR A 177 23.55 -14.11 11.19
N ASN A 178 22.48 -14.90 11.13
CA ASN A 178 22.52 -16.28 10.68
C ASN A 178 22.53 -16.45 9.14
N ASP A 179 22.02 -15.47 8.39
CA ASP A 179 22.06 -15.49 6.92
C ASP A 179 22.27 -14.08 6.34
N GLU A 180 23.53 -13.76 6.01
CA GLU A 180 23.91 -12.45 5.45
C GLU A 180 23.25 -12.15 4.09
N ARG A 181 22.73 -13.17 3.39
CA ARG A 181 22.05 -13.02 2.09
C ARG A 181 20.65 -12.45 2.21
N LEU A 182 20.11 -12.36 3.43
CA LEU A 182 18.82 -11.73 3.67
C LEU A 182 18.88 -10.25 3.31
N LEU A 183 17.75 -9.71 2.85
CA LEU A 183 17.62 -8.26 2.72
C LEU A 183 17.83 -7.59 4.07
N ASP A 184 18.33 -6.36 4.05
CA ASP A 184 18.34 -5.55 5.27
C ASP A 184 16.91 -5.14 5.61
N GLU A 185 16.57 -5.14 6.89
CA GLU A 185 15.32 -4.58 7.40
C GLU A 185 15.55 -3.17 7.94
N TYR A 186 14.85 -2.19 7.38
CA TYR A 186 14.86 -0.82 7.87
C TYR A 186 13.54 -0.52 8.56
N ILE A 187 13.66 -0.04 9.79
CA ILE A 187 12.53 0.23 10.67
C ILE A 187 12.49 1.72 10.95
N ALA A 188 11.33 2.32 10.78
CA ALA A 188 11.01 3.65 11.29
C ALA A 188 10.11 3.50 12.52
N VAL A 189 10.21 4.45 13.44
CA VAL A 189 9.36 4.51 14.63
C VAL A 189 8.51 5.76 14.56
N THR A 190 7.20 5.57 14.54
CA THR A 190 6.19 6.63 14.63
C THR A 190 5.39 6.43 15.90
N THR A 191 5.00 7.52 16.56
CA THR A 191 4.15 7.45 17.76
C THR A 191 2.84 8.17 17.54
N PHE A 192 1.84 7.82 18.35
CA PHE A 192 0.63 8.62 18.61
C PHE A 192 0.30 8.49 20.09
N GLY A 193 -0.19 9.56 20.72
CA GLY A 193 -0.27 9.62 22.19
C GLY A 193 0.11 10.99 22.72
N HIS A 194 0.99 10.98 23.72
CA HIS A 194 1.66 12.16 24.28
C HIS A 194 2.26 13.06 23.19
N GLU A 195 2.87 12.41 22.20
CA GLU A 195 3.35 13.05 20.99
C GLU A 195 3.03 12.16 19.78
N THR A 196 2.47 12.78 18.74
CA THR A 196 2.17 12.11 17.47
C THR A 196 3.13 12.60 16.39
N LYS A 197 4.20 11.86 16.17
CA LYS A 197 5.30 12.24 15.26
C LYS A 197 6.13 11.04 14.79
N LEU A 198 7.00 11.27 13.82
CA LEU A 198 8.12 10.38 13.52
C LEU A 198 9.22 10.56 14.59
N GLN A 199 9.50 9.50 15.35
CA GLN A 199 10.53 9.48 16.38
C GLN A 199 11.89 9.10 15.80
N THR A 200 11.92 8.03 15.00
CA THR A 200 13.14 7.51 14.37
C THR A 200 12.88 7.36 12.88
N ALA A 201 13.75 7.95 12.05
CA ALA A 201 13.78 7.71 10.61
C ALA A 201 14.13 6.24 10.31
N LEU A 202 14.01 5.82 9.04
CA LEU A 202 14.35 4.46 8.66
C LEU A 202 15.82 4.15 8.98
N THR A 203 16.02 3.15 9.84
CA THR A 203 17.35 2.67 10.23
C THR A 203 17.32 1.15 10.41
N ASN A 204 18.46 0.50 10.20
CA ASN A 204 18.68 -0.91 10.56
C ASN A 204 19.48 -1.05 11.87
N ASN A 205 19.70 0.07 12.58
CA ASN A 205 20.32 0.08 13.89
C ASN A 205 19.29 -0.28 14.97
N TYR A 206 19.16 -1.58 15.25
CA TYR A 206 18.21 -2.09 16.22
C TYR A 206 18.44 -1.58 17.65
N ASP A 207 19.67 -1.22 18.00
CA ASP A 207 20.00 -0.73 19.33
C ASP A 207 19.54 0.73 19.50
N GLU A 208 19.71 1.58 18.48
CA GLU A 208 19.15 2.95 18.43
C GLU A 208 17.62 2.96 18.50
N ILE A 209 16.96 2.00 17.83
CA ILE A 209 15.50 1.84 17.90
C ILE A 209 15.07 1.49 19.33
N ARG A 210 15.76 0.55 19.99
CA ARG A 210 15.48 0.19 21.39
C ARG A 210 15.63 1.38 22.32
N GLU A 211 16.75 2.10 22.23
CA GLU A 211 17.02 3.28 23.04
C GLU A 211 15.95 4.35 22.84
N THR A 212 15.56 4.61 21.59
CA THR A 212 14.50 5.58 21.28
C THR A 212 13.19 5.19 21.94
N ILE A 213 12.77 3.92 21.79
CA ILE A 213 11.50 3.44 22.34
C ILE A 213 11.51 3.46 23.87
N GLN A 214 12.60 3.05 24.50
CA GLN A 214 12.74 3.07 25.97
C GLN A 214 12.67 4.50 26.56
N GLY A 215 13.07 5.51 25.80
CA GLY A 215 13.03 6.92 26.20
C GLY A 215 11.67 7.60 26.01
N LEU A 216 10.66 6.92 25.46
CA LEU A 216 9.36 7.54 25.19
C LEU A 216 8.58 7.80 26.48
N ILE A 217 7.88 8.96 26.49
CA ILE A 217 7.04 9.39 27.60
C ILE A 217 5.59 9.07 27.26
N LEU A 218 4.91 8.40 28.19
CA LEU A 218 3.49 8.07 28.07
C LEU A 218 2.61 9.21 28.58
N GLY A 219 1.44 9.37 27.99
CA GLY A 219 0.43 10.32 28.43
C GLY A 219 -0.39 10.86 27.28
N GLY A 220 -1.34 11.75 27.56
CA GLY A 220 -2.12 12.39 26.50
C GLY A 220 -3.13 11.46 25.81
N PRO A 221 -3.86 11.98 24.82
CA PRO A 221 -4.91 11.25 24.13
C PRO A 221 -4.35 10.22 23.14
N SER A 222 -5.18 9.31 22.62
CA SER A 222 -4.79 8.32 21.59
C SER A 222 -5.30 8.66 20.17
N PRO A 223 -4.74 9.67 19.46
CA PRO A 223 -5.18 10.06 18.11
C PRO A 223 -4.62 9.09 17.04
N LEU A 224 -5.08 7.84 17.05
CA LEU A 224 -4.62 6.77 16.16
C LEU A 224 -4.67 7.16 14.67
N TYR A 225 -5.65 7.97 14.26
CA TYR A 225 -5.75 8.46 12.89
C TYR A 225 -4.50 9.25 12.47
N GLY A 226 -4.01 10.14 13.34
CA GLY A 226 -2.77 10.87 13.12
C GLY A 226 -1.56 9.94 13.04
N GLY A 227 -1.49 8.95 13.92
CA GLY A 227 -0.47 7.89 13.88
C GLY A 227 -0.44 7.16 12.53
N LEU A 228 -1.60 6.68 12.07
CA LEU A 228 -1.74 5.99 10.78
C LEU A 228 -1.34 6.87 9.59
N LEU A 229 -1.71 8.15 9.57
CA LEU A 229 -1.33 9.07 8.49
C LEU A 229 0.19 9.25 8.42
N ILE A 230 0.85 9.44 9.57
CA ILE A 230 2.32 9.59 9.63
C ILE A 230 3.01 8.28 9.21
N SER A 231 2.52 7.13 9.69
CA SER A 231 3.06 5.83 9.29
C SER A 231 2.89 5.58 7.80
N MET A 232 1.71 5.90 7.25
CA MET A 232 1.42 5.78 5.81
C MET A 232 2.32 6.69 4.98
N ALA A 233 2.54 7.93 5.40
CA ALA A 233 3.44 8.86 4.74
C ALA A 233 4.90 8.35 4.75
N THR A 234 5.36 7.84 5.89
CA THR A 234 6.68 7.23 6.07
C THR A 234 6.85 5.99 5.18
N ALA A 235 5.85 5.11 5.13
CA ALA A 235 5.83 3.95 4.25
C ALA A 235 5.81 4.35 2.76
N HIS A 236 5.06 5.40 2.42
CA HIS A 236 4.93 5.86 1.04
C HIS A 236 6.24 6.41 0.46
N ILE A 237 6.99 7.20 1.24
CA ILE A 237 8.26 7.73 0.77
C ILE A 237 9.29 6.62 0.56
N ALA A 238 9.30 5.62 1.45
CA ALA A 238 10.12 4.43 1.28
C ALA A 238 9.71 3.64 0.03
N LYS A 239 8.40 3.43 -0.19
CA LYS A 239 7.88 2.73 -1.37
C LYS A 239 8.32 3.42 -2.67
N ARG A 240 8.25 4.74 -2.72
CA ARG A 240 8.61 5.50 -3.93
C ARG A 240 10.10 5.42 -4.28
N ARG A 241 10.98 5.32 -3.28
CA ARG A 241 12.43 5.42 -3.50
C ARG A 241 13.15 4.06 -3.49
N TYR A 242 12.61 3.08 -2.77
CA TYR A 242 13.38 1.89 -2.40
C TYR A 242 12.62 0.57 -2.49
N VAL A 243 11.46 0.49 -3.17
CA VAL A 243 10.75 -0.81 -3.34
C VAL A 243 11.72 -1.87 -3.85
N PRO A 244 12.03 -2.88 -3.03
CA PRO A 244 12.83 -3.98 -3.50
C PRO A 244 11.92 -4.79 -4.44
N ASN A 245 12.24 -4.74 -5.73
CA ASN A 245 11.77 -5.71 -6.70
C ASN A 245 12.77 -6.87 -6.70
N ILE A 246 12.38 -8.02 -6.13
CA ILE A 246 13.19 -9.23 -6.17
C ILE A 246 12.46 -10.26 -7.01
N ASN A 247 13.10 -10.70 -8.09
CA ASN A 247 12.54 -11.68 -9.04
C ASN A 247 11.13 -11.30 -9.52
N GLY A 248 10.92 -10.01 -9.79
CA GLY A 248 9.64 -9.51 -10.21
C GLY A 248 8.65 -9.30 -9.08
N LEU A 249 8.88 -9.73 -7.84
CA LEU A 249 7.99 -9.45 -6.70
C LEU A 249 8.37 -8.13 -6.02
N ASN A 250 7.43 -7.18 -5.94
CA ASN A 250 7.61 -5.97 -5.14
C ASN A 250 7.28 -6.27 -3.68
N LEU A 251 8.24 -6.11 -2.77
CA LEU A 251 7.93 -6.18 -1.33
C LEU A 251 7.35 -4.85 -0.89
N SER A 252 6.14 -4.92 -0.35
CA SER A 252 5.42 -3.76 0.14
C SER A 252 5.85 -3.39 1.56
N PRO A 253 5.92 -2.09 1.89
CA PRO A 253 6.17 -1.67 3.27
C PRO A 253 5.13 -2.21 4.24
N ARG A 254 5.56 -2.46 5.47
CA ARG A 254 4.70 -2.90 6.58
C ARG A 254 4.51 -1.81 7.59
N ILE A 255 3.30 -1.68 8.11
CA ILE A 255 2.94 -0.82 9.22
C ILE A 255 2.46 -1.74 10.34
N ILE A 256 3.16 -1.73 11.47
CA ILE A 256 2.84 -2.53 12.65
C ILE A 256 2.33 -1.58 13.72
N VAL A 257 1.03 -1.61 13.99
CA VAL A 257 0.37 -0.77 14.99
C VAL A 257 0.32 -1.52 16.31
N ILE A 258 0.86 -0.93 17.37
CA ILE A 258 0.83 -1.49 18.72
C ILE A 258 -0.03 -0.57 19.58
N THR A 259 -1.17 -1.07 20.04
CA THR A 259 -2.20 -0.25 20.72
C THR A 259 -3.12 -1.09 21.60
N ASP A 260 -3.75 -0.45 22.57
CA ASP A 260 -4.87 -1.04 23.31
C ASP A 260 -6.20 -0.94 22.55
N GLY A 261 -6.24 -0.30 21.38
CA GLY A 261 -7.42 -0.20 20.53
C GLY A 261 -8.48 0.78 21.07
N CYS A 262 -8.06 1.76 21.87
CA CYS A 262 -8.94 2.78 22.43
C CYS A 262 -8.71 4.18 21.80
N PRO A 263 -8.97 4.39 20.50
CA PRO A 263 -8.69 5.68 19.87
C PRO A 263 -9.54 6.81 20.46
N THR A 264 -8.96 8.00 20.58
CA THR A 264 -9.67 9.25 20.90
C THR A 264 -10.11 9.96 19.62
N ASP A 265 -10.90 11.03 19.77
CA ASP A 265 -11.31 11.90 18.66
C ASP A 265 -10.11 12.28 17.78
N THR A 266 -10.25 12.06 16.47
CA THR A 266 -9.23 12.37 15.44
C THR A 266 -8.72 13.81 15.46
N MET A 267 -9.52 14.74 16.01
CA MET A 267 -9.21 16.17 16.11
C MET A 267 -8.51 16.55 17.41
N LEU A 268 -8.32 15.60 18.34
CA LEU A 268 -7.72 15.85 19.64
C LEU A 268 -6.19 15.76 19.54
N HIS A 269 -5.50 16.90 19.68
CA HIS A 269 -4.04 16.99 19.59
C HIS A 269 -3.34 17.00 20.96
N ALA A 270 -4.09 17.25 22.04
CA ALA A 270 -3.61 17.31 23.41
C ALA A 270 -4.79 17.16 24.38
N GLY A 271 -4.51 16.87 25.65
CA GLY A 271 -5.52 16.71 26.69
C GLY A 271 -5.49 15.31 27.33
N PRO A 272 -6.48 14.99 28.18
CA PRO A 272 -6.57 13.68 28.81
C PRO A 272 -7.01 12.60 27.82
N ASP A 273 -6.65 11.34 28.10
CA ASP A 273 -7.07 10.19 27.30
C ASP A 273 -8.52 9.78 27.60
N ILE A 274 -9.46 10.56 27.06
CA ILE A 274 -10.89 10.38 27.28
C ILE A 274 -11.55 10.13 25.92
N GLN A 275 -12.18 8.95 25.81
CA GLN A 275 -13.10 8.69 24.72
C GLN A 275 -14.38 9.48 24.91
N ASP A 276 -14.67 10.36 23.96
CA ASP A 276 -15.99 10.98 23.84
C ASP A 276 -16.93 9.96 23.20
N GLU A 277 -17.77 9.32 24.02
CA GLU A 277 -18.74 8.29 23.59
C GLU A 277 -19.63 8.80 22.44
N SER A 278 -19.89 10.11 22.36
CA SER A 278 -20.70 10.70 21.30
C SER A 278 -20.00 10.76 19.93
N LYS A 279 -18.69 10.56 19.89
CA LYS A 279 -17.84 10.66 18.69
C LYS A 279 -17.16 9.36 18.29
N VAL A 280 -17.40 8.26 19.02
CA VAL A 280 -16.78 6.95 18.74
C VAL A 280 -17.08 6.51 17.31
N GLU A 281 -18.34 6.59 16.88
CA GLU A 281 -18.74 6.17 15.52
C GLU A 281 -18.04 7.01 14.43
N GLN A 282 -17.96 8.33 14.62
CA GLN A 282 -17.27 9.22 13.69
C GLN A 282 -15.75 8.92 13.64
N THR A 283 -15.15 8.68 14.80
CA THR A 283 -13.72 8.35 14.93
C THR A 283 -13.42 7.02 14.21
N GLU A 284 -14.27 6.02 14.40
CA GLU A 284 -14.13 4.72 13.73
C GLU A 284 -14.34 4.82 12.22
N SER A 285 -15.25 5.68 11.75
CA SER A 285 -15.44 5.96 10.33
C SER A 285 -14.17 6.55 9.69
N HIS A 286 -13.57 7.58 10.31
CA HIS A 286 -12.33 8.17 9.80
C HIS A 286 -11.16 7.18 9.82
N LEU A 287 -11.08 6.32 10.85
CA LEU A 287 -10.07 5.27 10.93
C LEU A 287 -10.26 4.20 9.86
N ALA A 288 -11.49 3.79 9.59
CA ALA A 288 -11.80 2.87 8.50
C ALA A 288 -11.34 3.43 7.15
N GLU A 289 -11.61 4.71 6.88
CA GLU A 289 -11.11 5.40 5.68
C GLU A 289 -9.57 5.38 5.58
N ALA A 290 -8.87 5.66 6.69
CA ALA A 290 -7.41 5.59 6.71
C ALA A 290 -6.88 4.17 6.43
N VAL A 291 -7.51 3.15 7.01
CA VAL A 291 -7.15 1.73 6.80
C VAL A 291 -7.39 1.30 5.35
N GLU A 292 -8.51 1.70 4.75
CA GLU A 292 -8.77 1.45 3.33
C GLU A 292 -7.74 2.14 2.42
N GLU A 293 -7.33 3.37 2.74
CA GLU A 293 -6.30 4.06 1.98
C GLU A 293 -4.92 3.39 2.09
N ILE A 294 -4.60 2.79 3.25
CA ILE A 294 -3.40 1.97 3.44
C ILE A 294 -3.47 0.72 2.54
N ASP A 295 -4.60 0.00 2.49
CA ASP A 295 -4.75 -1.18 1.62
C ASP A 295 -4.71 -0.82 0.13
N LYS A 296 -5.36 0.28 -0.29
CA LYS A 296 -5.31 0.76 -1.68
C LYS A 296 -3.90 1.11 -2.15
N ARG A 297 -3.02 1.51 -1.22
CA ARG A 297 -1.61 1.81 -1.48
C ARG A 297 -0.73 0.57 -1.44
N ASP A 298 -1.33 -0.59 -1.16
CA ASP A 298 -0.67 -1.87 -1.08
C ASP A 298 0.46 -1.79 -0.03
N PHE A 299 0.09 -1.35 1.17
CA PHE A 299 0.88 -1.48 2.38
C PHE A 299 0.28 -2.59 3.23
N GLU A 300 1.14 -3.34 3.90
CA GLU A 300 0.67 -4.28 4.91
C GLU A 300 0.41 -3.55 6.21
N LEU A 301 -0.71 -3.87 6.86
CA LEU A 301 -1.05 -3.35 8.17
C LEU A 301 -1.16 -4.53 9.13
N PHE A 302 -0.51 -4.45 10.28
CA PHE A 302 -0.60 -5.45 11.34
C PHE A 302 -0.98 -4.77 12.63
N PHE A 303 -1.79 -5.43 13.45
CA PHE A 303 -2.17 -4.93 14.76
C PHE A 303 -1.67 -5.85 15.87
N ILE A 304 -1.06 -5.24 16.88
CA ILE A 304 -0.61 -5.89 18.11
C ILE A 304 -1.44 -5.32 19.25
N GLY A 305 -2.34 -6.14 19.79
CA GLY A 305 -3.17 -5.75 20.92
C GLY A 305 -2.39 -5.83 22.24
N VAL A 306 -2.32 -4.73 22.98
CA VAL A 306 -1.65 -4.63 24.29
C VAL A 306 -2.58 -4.09 25.37
N GLY A 307 -2.19 -4.24 26.64
CA GLY A 307 -2.92 -3.73 27.80
C GLY A 307 -4.35 -4.27 27.88
N LYS A 308 -5.29 -3.40 28.24
CA LYS A 308 -6.73 -3.71 28.23
C LYS A 308 -7.30 -3.54 26.81
N CYS A 309 -6.84 -4.41 25.91
CA CYS A 309 -7.12 -4.30 24.49
C CYS A 309 -8.63 -4.41 24.15
N ARG A 310 -9.18 -3.43 23.43
CA ARG A 310 -10.51 -3.45 22.82
C ARG A 310 -10.50 -4.33 21.56
N LYS A 311 -10.54 -5.65 21.77
CA LYS A 311 -10.40 -6.66 20.71
C LYS A 311 -11.36 -6.49 19.53
N THR A 312 -12.61 -6.11 19.78
CA THR A 312 -13.62 -5.93 18.73
C THR A 312 -13.24 -4.82 17.75
N PHE A 313 -12.67 -3.71 18.26
CA PHE A 313 -12.19 -2.62 17.42
C PHE A 313 -11.04 -3.08 16.52
N ILE A 314 -10.02 -3.72 17.10
CA ILE A 314 -8.87 -4.23 16.34
C ILE A 314 -9.31 -5.28 15.31
N GLN A 315 -10.27 -6.15 15.66
CA GLN A 315 -10.85 -7.13 14.74
C GLN A 315 -11.57 -6.49 13.56
N ASN A 316 -12.36 -5.45 13.80
CA ASN A 316 -13.04 -4.72 12.74
C ASN A 316 -12.04 -4.06 11.79
N MET A 317 -11.04 -3.35 12.33
CA MET A 317 -9.99 -2.71 11.52
C MET A 317 -9.18 -3.74 10.73
N SER A 318 -8.80 -4.85 11.37
CA SER A 318 -8.05 -5.93 10.72
C SER A 318 -8.84 -6.61 9.60
N THR A 319 -10.16 -6.66 9.72
CA THR A 319 -11.03 -7.23 8.67
C THR A 319 -11.05 -6.35 7.43
N LEU A 320 -11.05 -5.02 7.60
CA LEU A 320 -11.07 -4.07 6.48
C LEU A 320 -9.83 -4.20 5.58
N CYS A 321 -8.64 -4.38 6.16
CA CYS A 321 -7.40 -4.58 5.41
C CYS A 321 -7.04 -6.07 5.20
N GLN A 322 -7.92 -7.00 5.59
CA GLN A 322 -7.67 -8.45 5.54
C GLN A 322 -6.33 -8.83 6.20
N SER A 323 -5.96 -8.13 7.28
CA SER A 323 -4.72 -8.36 8.02
C SER A 323 -4.87 -9.42 9.09
N LYS A 324 -3.74 -9.87 9.62
CA LYS A 324 -3.67 -10.73 10.81
C LYS A 324 -3.39 -9.90 12.06
N ILE A 325 -4.06 -10.25 13.15
CA ILE A 325 -3.83 -9.71 14.49
C ILE A 325 -2.84 -10.63 15.19
N TYR A 326 -1.84 -10.05 15.84
CA TYR A 326 -0.84 -10.79 16.59
C TYR A 326 -0.92 -10.45 18.07
N SER A 327 -0.55 -11.40 18.92
CA SER A 327 -0.31 -11.15 20.33
C SER A 327 1.02 -10.41 20.50
N TYR A 328 1.17 -9.66 21.58
CA TYR A 328 2.45 -9.06 21.95
C TYR A 328 3.56 -10.12 22.17
N LYS A 329 3.18 -11.38 22.44
CA LYS A 329 4.09 -12.53 22.54
C LYS A 329 4.55 -13.08 21.20
N ASP A 330 3.93 -12.67 20.09
CA ASP A 330 4.24 -13.14 18.75
C ASP A 330 5.33 -12.29 18.07
N GLY A 331 6.07 -11.44 18.81
CA GLY A 331 7.12 -10.60 18.24
C GLY A 331 8.13 -11.37 17.39
N ARG A 332 8.64 -12.49 17.90
CA ARG A 332 9.54 -13.37 17.13
C ARG A 332 8.86 -13.97 15.90
N ARG A 333 7.60 -14.38 16.02
CA ARG A 333 6.83 -14.97 14.92
C ARG A 333 6.61 -13.97 13.78
N LEU A 334 6.29 -12.72 14.11
CA LEU A 334 6.14 -11.64 13.12
C LEU A 334 7.48 -11.24 12.48
N ALA A 335 8.58 -11.23 13.23
CA ALA A 335 9.91 -10.99 12.64
C ALA A 335 10.24 -12.04 11.56
N ARG A 336 9.93 -13.32 11.84
CA ARG A 336 10.11 -14.42 10.87
C ARG A 336 9.21 -14.32 9.65
N PHE A 337 8.03 -13.69 9.76
CA PHE A 337 7.18 -13.42 8.60
C PHE A 337 7.97 -12.62 7.55
N GLY A 338 8.71 -11.60 7.99
CA GLY A 338 9.55 -10.82 7.09
C GLY A 338 10.67 -11.59 6.42
N PHE A 339 11.33 -12.46 7.19
CA PHE A 339 12.32 -13.40 6.66
C PHE A 339 11.74 -14.27 5.56
N PHE A 340 10.56 -14.85 5.79
CA PHE A 340 9.94 -15.73 4.81
C PHE A 340 9.58 -15.01 3.53
N GLU A 341 9.09 -13.78 3.59
CA GLU A 341 8.84 -13.00 2.38
C GLU A 341 10.13 -12.68 1.62
N SER A 342 11.22 -12.35 2.33
CA SER A 342 12.53 -12.19 1.70
C SER A 342 12.95 -13.48 1.00
N GLN A 343 12.73 -14.64 1.64
CA GLN A 343 13.07 -15.95 1.09
C GLN A 343 12.16 -16.32 -0.09
N LEU A 344 10.86 -16.09 -0.01
CA LEU A 344 9.90 -16.26 -1.11
C LEU A 344 10.31 -15.43 -2.31
N ALA A 345 10.62 -14.15 -2.09
CA ALA A 345 10.98 -13.25 -3.16
C ALA A 345 12.32 -13.65 -3.80
N THR A 346 13.30 -14.09 -2.99
CA THR A 346 14.63 -14.48 -3.47
C THR A 346 14.67 -15.86 -4.12
N HIS A 347 13.91 -16.82 -3.61
CA HIS A 347 14.04 -18.24 -3.95
C HIS A 347 12.77 -18.87 -4.56
N GLY A 348 11.65 -18.13 -4.65
CA GLY A 348 10.35 -18.64 -5.08
C GLY A 348 9.68 -19.52 -4.01
N LEU A 349 8.40 -19.87 -4.24
CA LEU A 349 7.55 -20.64 -3.31
C LEU A 349 8.14 -22.04 -2.95
N ALA A 350 8.96 -22.59 -3.84
CA ALA A 350 9.56 -23.93 -3.79
C ALA A 350 10.50 -24.17 -2.61
N LEU A 351 11.46 -23.26 -2.44
CA LEU A 351 12.50 -23.36 -1.43
C LEU A 351 11.93 -23.01 -0.06
N THR A 352 10.90 -22.17 -0.02
CA THR A 352 10.19 -21.82 1.20
C THR A 352 9.40 -22.96 1.82
N PHE A 353 8.90 -23.96 1.07
CA PHE A 353 8.27 -25.13 1.68
C PHE A 353 9.26 -26.04 2.41
N SER A 354 10.48 -26.17 1.87
CA SER A 354 11.59 -26.82 2.57
C SER A 354 12.00 -26.04 3.82
N LEU A 355 11.93 -24.70 3.78
CA LEU A 355 12.23 -23.82 4.90
C LEU A 355 11.11 -23.76 5.96
N THR A 356 9.82 -23.79 5.59
CA THR A 356 8.68 -23.85 6.55
C THR A 356 8.71 -25.14 7.34
N ASN A 357 9.05 -26.27 6.71
CA ASN A 357 9.22 -27.54 7.42
C ASN A 357 10.42 -27.52 8.38
N ARG A 358 11.42 -26.67 8.13
CA ARG A 358 12.56 -26.46 9.04
C ARG A 358 12.28 -25.50 10.19
N LEU A 359 11.31 -24.60 10.03
CA LEU A 359 11.11 -23.52 10.98
C LEU A 359 10.23 -23.88 12.19
N SER A 360 9.54 -25.03 12.21
CA SER A 360 8.75 -25.61 13.33
C SER A 360 7.87 -24.68 14.20
N VAL A 361 7.73 -23.42 13.82
CA VAL A 361 7.19 -22.32 14.65
C VAL A 361 5.91 -21.76 14.05
N TRP A 362 5.61 -22.12 12.81
CA TRP A 362 4.43 -21.63 12.11
C TRP A 362 3.34 -22.67 12.16
N ASP A 363 2.15 -22.22 12.53
CA ASP A 363 0.96 -23.06 12.46
C ASP A 363 0.39 -23.08 11.04
N GLU A 364 -0.59 -23.94 10.81
CA GLU A 364 -1.24 -24.09 9.51
C GLU A 364 -1.92 -22.78 9.06
N ASP A 365 -2.39 -21.97 10.01
CA ASP A 365 -3.06 -20.70 9.74
C ASP A 365 -2.09 -19.61 9.26
N ASP A 366 -0.85 -19.56 9.78
CA ASP A 366 0.21 -18.72 9.22
C ASP A 366 0.50 -19.09 7.76
N ILE A 367 0.68 -20.38 7.50
CA ILE A 367 1.03 -20.86 6.17
C ILE A 367 -0.10 -20.53 5.18
N LYS A 368 -1.35 -20.73 5.59
CA LYS A 368 -2.53 -20.34 4.79
C LYS A 368 -2.57 -18.85 4.54
N PHE A 369 -2.37 -18.03 5.57
CA PHE A 369 -2.37 -16.57 5.45
C PHE A 369 -1.29 -16.10 4.45
N ILE A 370 -0.08 -16.62 4.59
CA ILE A 370 1.04 -16.23 3.73
C ILE A 370 0.85 -16.65 2.28
N ARG A 371 0.31 -17.86 2.06
CA ARG A 371 -0.06 -18.30 0.70
C ARG A 371 -1.11 -17.37 0.08
N ALA A 372 -2.14 -17.03 0.85
CA ALA A 372 -3.21 -16.14 0.38
C ALA A 372 -2.67 -14.74 0.08
N ASP A 373 -1.82 -14.19 0.94
CA ASP A 373 -1.22 -12.87 0.76
C ASP A 373 -0.27 -12.84 -0.45
N THR A 374 0.63 -13.82 -0.55
CA THR A 374 1.56 -13.97 -1.69
C THR A 374 0.78 -14.05 -3.01
N LYS A 375 -0.30 -14.85 -3.05
CA LYS A 375 -1.18 -14.95 -4.21
C LYS A 375 -1.82 -13.61 -4.55
N ARG A 376 -2.38 -12.91 -3.56
CA ARG A 376 -3.01 -11.59 -3.73
C ARG A 376 -2.03 -10.58 -4.32
N ARG A 377 -0.77 -10.57 -3.86
CA ARG A 377 0.27 -9.69 -4.39
C ARG A 377 0.62 -10.00 -5.84
N CYS A 378 0.78 -11.28 -6.19
CA CYS A 378 1.00 -11.69 -7.58
C CYS A 378 -0.15 -11.22 -8.49
N GLU A 379 -1.40 -11.38 -8.05
CA GLU A 379 -2.58 -10.90 -8.80
C GLU A 379 -2.62 -9.37 -8.93
N ARG A 380 -2.25 -8.63 -7.88
CA ARG A 380 -2.16 -7.15 -7.94
C ARG A 380 -1.05 -6.69 -8.87
N GLN A 381 0.08 -7.38 -8.87
CA GLN A 381 1.28 -6.98 -9.61
C GLN A 381 1.23 -7.35 -11.10
N TYR A 382 0.78 -8.55 -11.41
CA TYR A 382 0.75 -9.08 -12.78
C TYR A 382 -0.65 -9.02 -13.42
N GLY A 383 -1.64 -8.52 -12.68
CA GLY A 383 -3.04 -8.54 -13.08
C GLY A 383 -3.73 -9.87 -12.77
N PRO A 384 -5.02 -10.01 -13.13
CA PRO A 384 -5.73 -11.25 -12.91
C PRO A 384 -5.04 -12.39 -13.68
N LEU A 385 -4.65 -13.44 -12.95
CA LEU A 385 -4.37 -14.75 -13.55
C LEU A 385 -5.56 -15.12 -14.46
N CYS A 386 -5.27 -15.73 -15.61
CA CYS A 386 -6.21 -16.04 -16.69
C CYS A 386 -6.50 -14.91 -17.71
N GLN A 387 -5.66 -13.87 -17.79
CA GLN A 387 -5.76 -12.92 -18.92
C GLN A 387 -5.02 -13.48 -20.14
N GLU A 388 -5.76 -13.78 -21.20
CA GLU A 388 -5.18 -14.19 -22.48
C GLU A 388 -4.98 -12.98 -23.40
N SER A 389 -3.75 -12.82 -23.88
CA SER A 389 -3.41 -11.87 -24.95
C SER A 389 -3.91 -12.36 -26.31
N ASN A 390 -4.30 -11.42 -27.18
CA ASN A 390 -4.60 -11.69 -28.59
C ASN A 390 -3.34 -11.95 -29.44
N ASP A 391 -2.14 -11.89 -28.84
CA ASP A 391 -0.90 -12.17 -29.52
C ASP A 391 -0.74 -13.68 -29.77
N ALA A 392 -0.99 -14.09 -31.02
CA ALA A 392 -0.88 -15.48 -31.46
C ALA A 392 0.55 -16.06 -31.40
N SER A 393 1.57 -15.24 -31.12
CA SER A 393 2.94 -15.72 -30.94
C SER A 393 3.21 -16.26 -29.53
N LEU A 394 2.35 -15.97 -28.55
CA LEU A 394 2.43 -16.49 -27.20
C LEU A 394 1.79 -17.88 -27.10
N LEU A 395 2.34 -18.73 -26.24
CA LEU A 395 1.69 -20.00 -25.87
C LEU A 395 0.36 -19.70 -25.20
N SER A 396 -0.69 -20.45 -25.55
CA SER A 396 -2.01 -20.27 -24.94
C SER A 396 -2.02 -20.57 -23.44
N LEU A 397 -3.01 -20.04 -22.73
CA LEU A 397 -3.21 -20.42 -21.33
C LEU A 397 -3.47 -21.93 -21.21
N GLY A 398 -3.05 -22.53 -20.10
CA GLY A 398 -3.13 -23.97 -19.87
C GLY A 398 -2.03 -24.78 -20.56
N THR A 399 -1.24 -24.19 -21.46
CA THR A 399 -0.12 -24.88 -22.09
C THR A 399 0.91 -25.30 -21.04
N ARG A 400 1.31 -26.57 -21.11
CA ARG A 400 2.32 -27.16 -20.23
C ARG A 400 3.71 -26.79 -20.72
N VAL A 401 4.62 -26.45 -19.81
CA VAL A 401 5.94 -25.94 -20.18
C VAL A 401 7.08 -26.53 -19.35
N ARG A 402 8.28 -26.51 -19.92
CA ARG A 402 9.58 -26.77 -19.30
C ARG A 402 10.52 -25.60 -19.56
N ARG A 403 11.70 -25.61 -18.94
CA ARG A 403 12.80 -24.68 -19.29
C ARG A 403 13.09 -24.74 -20.77
N GLY A 404 13.15 -23.58 -21.41
CA GLY A 404 13.59 -23.40 -22.78
C GLY A 404 15.10 -23.22 -22.86
N LEU A 405 15.61 -23.10 -24.09
CA LEU A 405 17.05 -22.96 -24.35
C LEU A 405 17.64 -21.64 -23.82
N ALA A 406 16.82 -20.60 -23.71
CA ALA A 406 17.25 -19.28 -23.24
C ALA A 406 17.06 -19.09 -21.71
N TRP A 407 16.77 -20.17 -20.98
CA TRP A 407 16.57 -20.12 -19.52
C TRP A 407 17.81 -19.53 -18.83
N ASN A 408 17.61 -18.39 -18.17
CA ASN A 408 18.63 -17.64 -17.45
C ASN A 408 18.31 -17.49 -15.96
N ASP A 409 17.15 -18.00 -15.54
CA ASP A 409 16.68 -17.95 -14.16
C ASP A 409 17.30 -19.07 -13.31
N GLY A 410 17.18 -18.96 -11.99
CA GLY A 410 17.56 -20.02 -11.06
C GLY A 410 16.74 -21.31 -11.24
N ASN A 411 16.97 -22.31 -10.38
CA ASN A 411 16.19 -23.56 -10.36
C ASN A 411 14.81 -23.36 -9.70
N PHE A 412 14.01 -22.43 -10.20
CA PHE A 412 12.70 -22.08 -9.65
C PHE A 412 11.59 -23.08 -10.02
N ASP A 413 11.80 -23.89 -11.04
CA ASP A 413 10.91 -24.96 -11.49
C ASP A 413 11.18 -26.30 -10.78
N LEU A 414 12.23 -26.39 -9.96
CA LEU A 414 12.72 -27.65 -9.35
C LEU A 414 12.99 -28.75 -10.37
N ASN A 415 13.34 -28.38 -11.61
CA ASN A 415 13.38 -29.29 -12.76
C ASN A 415 12.07 -30.05 -12.96
N GLY A 416 10.93 -29.39 -12.71
CA GLY A 416 9.57 -29.86 -12.92
C GLY A 416 8.86 -29.16 -14.09
N PRO A 417 7.70 -29.66 -14.52
CA PRO A 417 6.87 -28.96 -15.50
C PRO A 417 6.06 -27.84 -14.84
N GLY A 418 5.55 -26.92 -15.67
CA GLY A 418 4.66 -25.83 -15.26
C GLY A 418 3.53 -25.60 -16.24
N THR A 419 2.65 -24.64 -15.93
CA THR A 419 1.47 -24.27 -16.74
C THR A 419 1.50 -22.78 -17.03
N VAL A 420 1.24 -22.38 -18.27
CA VAL A 420 0.96 -20.98 -18.61
C VAL A 420 -0.38 -20.57 -18.00
N THR A 421 -0.38 -19.61 -17.07
CA THR A 421 -1.57 -19.18 -16.32
C THR A 421 -2.02 -17.76 -16.62
N GLY A 422 -1.24 -16.99 -17.37
CA GLY A 422 -1.63 -15.66 -17.83
C GLY A 422 -0.63 -15.07 -18.82
N HIS A 423 -1.01 -14.00 -19.52
CA HIS A 423 -0.10 -13.19 -20.32
C HIS A 423 0.05 -11.81 -19.68
N PHE A 424 1.28 -11.31 -19.58
CA PHE A 424 1.57 -10.00 -19.00
C PHE A 424 2.66 -9.32 -19.81
N ASP A 425 2.35 -8.15 -20.40
CA ASP A 425 3.32 -7.32 -21.13
C ASP A 425 4.16 -8.09 -22.17
N GLY A 426 3.48 -8.92 -22.99
CA GLY A 426 4.14 -9.75 -24.01
C GLY A 426 4.96 -10.92 -23.45
N LYS A 427 4.81 -11.25 -22.17
CA LYS A 427 5.44 -12.40 -21.50
C LYS A 427 4.40 -13.44 -21.08
N LEU A 428 4.88 -14.65 -20.84
CA LEU A 428 4.09 -15.76 -20.29
C LEU A 428 4.21 -15.76 -18.77
N LEU A 429 3.10 -15.71 -18.04
CA LEU A 429 3.05 -16.07 -16.63
C LEU A 429 2.95 -17.59 -16.54
N VAL A 430 3.88 -18.23 -15.87
CA VAL A 430 3.95 -19.68 -15.71
C VAL A 430 3.92 -20.04 -14.24
N THR A 431 2.99 -20.92 -13.86
CA THR A 431 2.89 -21.53 -12.53
C THR A 431 3.49 -22.94 -12.56
N TRP A 432 4.54 -23.18 -11.78
CA TRP A 432 5.27 -24.46 -11.75
C TRP A 432 4.62 -25.48 -10.82
N ASP A 433 4.68 -26.76 -11.17
CA ASP A 433 3.94 -27.82 -10.47
C ASP A 433 4.49 -28.17 -9.10
N LEU A 434 5.81 -28.26 -9.00
CA LEU A 434 6.47 -28.79 -7.81
C LEU A 434 6.49 -27.77 -6.66
N ASN A 435 6.00 -26.56 -6.88
CA ASN A 435 6.13 -25.47 -5.93
C ASN A 435 5.13 -24.32 -6.05
N ASP A 436 4.22 -24.36 -7.01
CA ASP A 436 3.22 -23.33 -7.29
C ASP A 436 3.79 -21.92 -7.50
N HIS A 437 5.09 -21.79 -7.75
CA HIS A 437 5.73 -20.52 -8.07
C HIS A 437 5.22 -20.02 -9.40
N THR A 438 4.75 -18.78 -9.42
CA THR A 438 4.34 -18.10 -10.65
C THR A 438 5.32 -16.99 -10.97
N SER A 439 5.88 -17.01 -12.18
CA SER A 439 6.78 -15.96 -12.66
C SER A 439 6.52 -15.65 -14.14
N SER A 440 7.04 -14.51 -14.62
CA SER A 440 6.91 -14.07 -16.00
C SER A 440 8.15 -14.44 -16.81
N TYR A 441 7.96 -15.07 -17.97
CA TYR A 441 9.02 -15.54 -18.85
C TYR A 441 8.89 -14.93 -20.24
N ARG A 442 10.02 -14.52 -20.81
CA ARG A 442 10.10 -14.03 -22.19
C ARG A 442 9.82 -15.19 -23.14
N TYR A 443 8.86 -14.96 -24.03
CA TYR A 443 8.54 -15.90 -25.09
C TYR A 443 8.44 -15.14 -26.41
N THR A 444 9.48 -15.28 -27.22
CA THR A 444 9.61 -14.64 -28.53
C THR A 444 10.22 -15.64 -29.50
N ARG A 445 10.13 -15.39 -30.80
CA ARG A 445 10.72 -16.28 -31.82
C ARG A 445 12.22 -16.52 -31.64
N GLU A 446 12.94 -15.57 -31.06
CA GLU A 446 14.40 -15.60 -30.90
C GLU A 446 14.85 -15.98 -29.48
N CYS A 447 13.97 -15.85 -28.49
CA CYS A 447 14.26 -16.09 -27.09
C CYS A 447 13.04 -16.70 -26.41
N CYS A 448 13.14 -18.01 -26.16
CA CYS A 448 12.16 -18.79 -25.42
C CYS A 448 12.80 -19.21 -24.09
N GLU A 449 12.49 -18.47 -23.02
CA GLU A 449 12.89 -18.86 -21.66
C GLU A 449 12.14 -20.13 -21.24
N VAL A 450 10.92 -20.35 -21.73
CA VAL A 450 10.15 -21.59 -21.53
C VAL A 450 9.77 -22.24 -22.88
N GLN A 451 9.55 -23.56 -22.88
CA GLN A 451 9.13 -24.32 -24.06
C GLN A 451 7.92 -25.20 -23.75
N ALA A 452 7.01 -25.34 -24.71
CA ALA A 452 5.83 -26.18 -24.56
C ALA A 452 6.20 -27.67 -24.49
N VAL A 453 5.46 -28.42 -23.66
CA VAL A 453 5.55 -29.88 -23.51
C VAL A 453 4.13 -30.48 -23.40
N ASP A 454 4.00 -31.80 -23.47
CA ASP A 454 2.72 -32.52 -23.24
C ASP A 454 2.78 -33.37 -21.96
N GLU A 455 3.55 -32.91 -20.97
CA GLU A 455 3.63 -33.57 -19.67
C GLU A 455 2.37 -33.29 -18.83
N PRO A 456 1.77 -34.30 -18.18
CA PRO A 456 0.65 -34.10 -17.29
C PRO A 456 1.04 -33.23 -16.08
N ARG A 457 0.03 -32.66 -15.39
CA ARG A 457 0.23 -31.98 -14.10
C ARG A 457 0.73 -32.99 -13.07
N VAL A 458 1.78 -32.65 -12.35
CA VAL A 458 2.22 -33.41 -11.16
C VAL A 458 1.35 -32.97 -9.98
N LEU A 459 0.60 -33.91 -9.40
CA LEU A 459 -0.22 -33.68 -8.21
C LEU A 459 0.41 -34.33 -6.98
N ASN A 460 0.27 -33.67 -5.83
CA ASN A 460 0.54 -34.33 -4.56
C ASN A 460 -0.57 -35.35 -4.24
N PRO A 461 -0.29 -36.45 -3.53
CA PRO A 461 -1.31 -37.48 -3.22
C PRO A 461 -2.54 -36.97 -2.45
N ALA A 462 -2.41 -35.83 -1.75
CA ALA A 462 -3.50 -35.21 -1.01
C ALA A 462 -4.34 -34.22 -1.86
N GLU A 463 -3.86 -33.83 -3.04
CA GLU A 463 -4.51 -32.85 -3.91
C GLU A 463 -5.56 -33.54 -4.78
N ARG A 464 -6.77 -32.97 -4.80
CA ARG A 464 -7.83 -33.46 -5.67
C ARG A 464 -7.75 -32.85 -7.06
N MET A 465 -7.47 -31.55 -7.18
CA MET A 465 -7.40 -30.81 -8.44
C MET A 465 -6.49 -29.62 -8.27
N GLU A 466 -5.63 -29.35 -9.24
CA GLU A 466 -4.75 -28.17 -9.26
C GLU A 466 -4.62 -27.56 -10.65
N THR A 467 -4.01 -26.38 -10.70
CA THR A 467 -3.68 -25.68 -11.94
C THR A 467 -2.86 -26.56 -12.90
N GLY A 468 -3.24 -26.60 -14.17
CA GLY A 468 -2.63 -27.47 -15.19
C GLY A 468 -3.26 -28.84 -15.34
N CYS A 469 -4.18 -29.23 -14.45
CA CYS A 469 -4.95 -30.48 -14.62
C CYS A 469 -5.81 -30.44 -15.89
N LYS A 470 -5.83 -31.56 -16.63
CA LYS A 470 -6.79 -31.78 -17.71
C LYS A 470 -8.13 -32.22 -17.12
N VAL A 471 -9.21 -31.62 -17.60
CA VAL A 471 -10.58 -31.87 -17.14
C VAL A 471 -11.51 -32.09 -18.31
N LYS A 472 -12.62 -32.77 -18.04
CA LYS A 472 -13.75 -32.96 -18.97
C LYS A 472 -15.03 -32.43 -18.31
N PRO A 473 -16.07 -32.12 -19.11
CA PRO A 473 -17.38 -31.75 -18.56
C PRO A 473 -17.94 -32.86 -17.66
N GLY A 474 -18.42 -32.49 -16.48
CA GLY A 474 -19.15 -33.36 -15.56
C GLY A 474 -20.63 -33.48 -15.91
N GLY A 475 -21.36 -34.31 -15.17
CA GLY A 475 -22.79 -34.57 -15.41
C GLY A 475 -23.69 -33.33 -15.34
N ASP A 476 -23.33 -32.35 -14.51
CA ASP A 476 -24.10 -31.11 -14.33
C ASP A 476 -23.61 -29.94 -15.21
N CYS A 477 -22.67 -30.20 -16.13
CA CYS A 477 -22.10 -29.15 -16.97
C CYS A 477 -23.12 -28.66 -18.02
N VAL A 478 -23.33 -27.34 -18.08
CA VAL A 478 -24.27 -26.74 -19.04
C VAL A 478 -23.60 -26.66 -20.43
N SER A 479 -24.05 -27.50 -21.35
CA SER A 479 -23.50 -27.62 -22.72
C SER A 479 -23.47 -26.31 -23.53
N ARG A 480 -24.34 -25.34 -23.21
CA ARG A 480 -24.37 -24.03 -23.89
C ARG A 480 -23.13 -23.18 -23.63
N GLU A 481 -22.43 -23.37 -22.52
CA GLU A 481 -21.26 -22.56 -22.15
C GLU A 481 -19.96 -23.12 -22.74
N ILE A 482 -19.84 -24.44 -22.77
CA ILE A 482 -18.64 -25.15 -23.24
C ILE A 482 -18.67 -25.45 -24.76
N GLY A 483 -19.84 -25.34 -25.40
CA GLY A 483 -20.04 -25.67 -26.81
C GLY A 483 -19.74 -27.14 -27.11
N ASN A 484 -18.97 -27.40 -28.16
CA ASN A 484 -18.52 -28.75 -28.55
C ASN A 484 -17.21 -29.17 -27.85
N SER A 485 -16.71 -28.40 -26.89
CA SER A 485 -15.47 -28.72 -26.19
C SER A 485 -15.71 -29.88 -25.22
N ASN A 486 -14.86 -30.90 -25.30
CA ASN A 486 -14.89 -32.06 -24.43
C ASN A 486 -13.71 -32.11 -23.45
N ARG A 487 -12.77 -31.16 -23.59
CA ARG A 487 -11.55 -31.06 -22.80
C ARG A 487 -11.26 -29.61 -22.45
N GLY A 488 -10.76 -29.44 -21.23
CA GLY A 488 -10.29 -28.18 -20.74
C GLY A 488 -9.09 -28.36 -19.82
N VAL A 489 -8.42 -27.25 -19.53
CA VAL A 489 -7.31 -27.18 -18.60
C VAL A 489 -7.68 -26.26 -17.45
N VAL A 490 -7.40 -26.70 -16.23
CA VAL A 490 -7.55 -25.88 -15.03
C VAL A 490 -6.53 -24.75 -15.07
N LEU A 491 -7.00 -23.51 -15.10
CA LEU A 491 -6.13 -22.32 -15.00
C LEU A 491 -5.99 -21.83 -13.56
N ARG A 492 -7.00 -22.10 -12.72
CA ARG A 492 -7.05 -21.66 -11.32
C ARG A 492 -8.02 -22.52 -10.52
N VAL A 493 -7.66 -22.83 -9.28
CA VAL A 493 -8.52 -23.56 -8.34
C VAL A 493 -8.94 -22.65 -7.18
N GLU A 494 -10.23 -22.66 -6.85
CA GLU A 494 -10.89 -21.87 -5.81
C GLU A 494 -12.04 -22.65 -5.18
N THR A 495 -11.76 -23.56 -4.24
CA THR A 495 -12.78 -24.41 -3.62
C THR A 495 -14.07 -23.65 -3.26
N PRO A 496 -15.25 -24.03 -3.80
CA PRO A 496 -15.55 -25.27 -4.55
C PRO A 496 -15.48 -25.19 -6.10
N HIS A 497 -14.95 -24.10 -6.66
CA HIS A 497 -14.92 -23.81 -8.08
C HIS A 497 -13.50 -23.86 -8.68
N ALA A 498 -13.40 -24.07 -9.99
CA ALA A 498 -12.17 -23.92 -10.75
C ALA A 498 -12.44 -23.07 -12.00
N THR A 499 -11.44 -22.27 -12.40
CA THR A 499 -11.46 -21.57 -13.69
C THR A 499 -10.84 -22.48 -14.73
N ILE A 500 -11.62 -22.82 -15.75
CA ILE A 500 -11.24 -23.75 -16.81
C ILE A 500 -11.13 -22.99 -18.12
N ARG A 501 -10.06 -23.26 -18.86
CA ARG A 501 -9.99 -22.95 -20.28
C ARG A 501 -10.33 -24.19 -21.08
N TRP A 502 -11.38 -24.11 -21.89
CA TRP A 502 -11.75 -25.15 -22.82
C TRP A 502 -10.96 -25.05 -24.12
N ASP A 503 -10.87 -26.15 -24.87
CA ASP A 503 -10.15 -26.21 -26.15
C ASP A 503 -10.67 -25.21 -27.21
N ASN A 504 -11.93 -24.77 -27.09
CA ASN A 504 -12.48 -23.70 -27.93
C ASN A 504 -12.04 -22.28 -27.52
N GLY A 505 -11.18 -22.15 -26.50
CA GLY A 505 -10.70 -20.88 -25.95
C GLY A 505 -11.63 -20.23 -24.92
N HIS A 506 -12.81 -20.80 -24.65
CA HIS A 506 -13.71 -20.28 -23.62
C HIS A 506 -13.09 -20.45 -22.24
N ILE A 507 -13.11 -19.38 -21.44
CA ILE A 507 -12.66 -19.40 -20.05
C ILE A 507 -13.88 -19.16 -19.16
N GLY A 508 -14.16 -20.11 -18.27
CA GLY A 508 -15.32 -20.08 -17.39
C GLY A 508 -15.00 -20.62 -16.00
N LYS A 509 -15.89 -20.38 -15.03
CA LYS A 509 -15.76 -20.84 -13.64
C LYS A 509 -16.79 -21.94 -13.37
N TYR A 510 -16.33 -23.09 -12.89
CA TYR A 510 -17.13 -24.31 -12.77
C TYR A 510 -16.94 -25.01 -11.42
N CYS A 511 -17.99 -25.64 -10.87
CA CYS A 511 -17.95 -26.40 -9.63
C CYS A 511 -17.32 -27.80 -9.78
N TYR A 512 -16.48 -28.21 -8.83
CA TYR A 512 -15.80 -29.53 -8.85
C TYR A 512 -15.78 -30.29 -7.51
N GLY A 513 -16.49 -29.82 -6.47
CA GLY A 513 -16.29 -30.35 -5.10
C GLY A 513 -17.45 -30.22 -4.11
N VAL A 514 -18.69 -30.01 -4.56
CA VAL A 514 -19.89 -30.04 -3.68
C VAL A 514 -20.80 -31.17 -4.15
N ASP A 515 -21.22 -32.05 -3.23
CA ASP A 515 -21.96 -33.29 -3.49
C ASP A 515 -23.27 -33.15 -4.29
N THR A 516 -23.72 -31.92 -4.56
CA THR A 516 -24.96 -31.62 -5.29
C THR A 516 -24.76 -31.02 -6.68
N LYS A 517 -23.54 -30.63 -7.07
CA LYS A 517 -23.26 -30.06 -8.41
C LYS A 517 -21.80 -30.28 -8.85
N ILE A 518 -21.59 -31.20 -9.79
CA ILE A 518 -20.27 -31.48 -10.38
C ILE A 518 -20.31 -31.11 -11.86
N GLU A 519 -19.79 -29.93 -12.19
CA GLU A 519 -19.77 -29.40 -13.55
C GLU A 519 -18.51 -29.83 -14.32
N ILE A 520 -17.45 -30.25 -13.63
CA ILE A 520 -16.20 -30.71 -14.22
C ILE A 520 -15.63 -31.92 -13.48
N GLU A 521 -14.98 -32.80 -14.22
CA GLU A 521 -14.31 -34.00 -13.71
C GLU A 521 -12.86 -34.03 -14.20
N LEU A 522 -11.94 -34.56 -13.40
CA LEU A 522 -10.58 -34.81 -13.85
C LEU A 522 -10.56 -35.88 -14.94
N GLU A 523 -9.86 -35.57 -16.03
CA GLU A 523 -9.52 -36.56 -17.04
C GLU A 523 -8.36 -37.38 -16.46
N GLN A 524 -8.61 -38.66 -16.12
CA GLN A 524 -7.69 -39.55 -15.39
C GLN A 524 -6.22 -39.34 -15.78
N MET A 525 -5.37 -39.07 -14.77
CA MET A 525 -3.93 -39.12 -14.97
C MET A 525 -3.48 -40.58 -14.96
N SER A 526 -2.79 -41.00 -16.01
CA SER A 526 -1.97 -42.21 -15.96
C SER A 526 -1.00 -42.07 -14.78
N THR A 527 -1.18 -42.89 -13.75
CA THR A 527 -0.21 -43.05 -12.66
C THR A 527 1.15 -43.37 -13.26
N PRO A 528 2.25 -42.72 -12.84
CA PRO A 528 3.57 -43.18 -13.22
C PRO A 528 3.78 -44.54 -12.54
N GLU A 529 3.66 -45.61 -13.31
CA GLU A 529 4.22 -46.90 -12.93
C GLU A 529 5.74 -46.75 -12.84
N GLY A 530 6.28 -46.83 -11.62
CA GLY A 530 7.66 -47.20 -11.33
C GLY A 530 8.76 -46.25 -11.80
N VAL A 531 9.23 -45.39 -10.88
CA VAL A 531 10.66 -45.07 -10.73
C VAL A 531 11.01 -45.15 -9.26
#